data_AF-A0A934M6E5-F1
#
_entry.id   AF-A0A934M6E5-F1
#
_cell.length_a   1.000
_cell.length_b   1.000
_cell.length_c   1.000
_cell.angle_alpha   90.00
_cell.angle_beta   90.00
_cell.angle_gamma   90.00
#
_symmetry.space_group_name_H-M   'P 1'
#
loop_
_entity.id
_entity.type
_entity.pdbx_description
1 polymer ?
#
loop_
_entity_poly.entity_id
_entity_poly.type
_entity_poly.pdbx_seq_one_letter_code
_entity_poly.pdbx_strand_id
1 'polypeptide(L)'
;MDKEILLNNIEFQKLTAHEIWERLYNKELNCKKNILEYIDITKVLKKENVNEEQIKDTYNYIYEHIEGLKDSVKPNTLMYLKNNLKSQLGKYVKEKDPKPVNHFIEFFKAAYPEDTRRKDFTWVLMNINSISEEQIWTTLTYINRECLNKNLILNTSQKKDIVEMIEKLVSKNNIKYINNLKSLKQLTNILNISIVGVGELFKVKHK
;
A
#
# COMPACT_ATOMS: atom_id res chain seq x y z
N MET A 1 -12.56 -9.30 -34.54
CA MET A 1 -12.33 -10.51 -33.72
C MET A 1 -12.62 -10.12 -32.29
N ASP A 2 -13.77 -10.57 -31.80
CA ASP A 2 -14.56 -9.91 -30.76
C ASP A 2 -13.98 -10.10 -29.36
N LYS A 3 -13.83 -8.98 -28.64
CA LYS A 3 -13.43 -8.94 -27.23
C LYS A 3 -14.37 -9.75 -26.31
N GLU A 4 -15.58 -10.05 -26.77
CA GLU A 4 -16.55 -10.87 -26.04
C GLU A 4 -16.16 -12.35 -25.96
N ILE A 5 -15.34 -12.88 -26.89
CA ILE A 5 -15.03 -14.32 -26.94
C ILE A 5 -13.98 -14.74 -25.90
N LEU A 6 -13.13 -13.82 -25.42
CA LEU A 6 -12.10 -14.10 -24.40
C LEU A 6 -12.63 -14.15 -22.95
N LEU A 7 -13.86 -13.67 -22.71
CA LEU A 7 -14.40 -13.44 -21.36
C LEU A 7 -15.20 -14.61 -20.79
N ASN A 8 -15.62 -15.57 -21.60
CA ASN A 8 -16.63 -16.57 -21.22
C ASN A 8 -16.14 -17.73 -20.33
N ASN A 9 -14.88 -17.76 -19.89
CA ASN A 9 -14.33 -18.87 -19.09
C ASN A 9 -13.33 -18.44 -18.00
N ILE A 10 -13.39 -17.18 -17.53
CA ILE A 10 -12.45 -16.74 -16.48
C ILE A 10 -13.11 -16.88 -15.11
N GLU A 11 -12.73 -17.92 -14.37
CA GLU A 11 -13.02 -17.99 -12.94
C GLU A 11 -12.18 -16.93 -12.21
N PHE A 12 -12.85 -15.86 -11.76
CA PHE A 12 -12.22 -14.81 -10.96
C PHE A 12 -12.15 -15.16 -9.47
N GLN A 13 -12.81 -16.23 -9.04
CA GLN A 13 -12.84 -16.63 -7.64
C GLN A 13 -11.42 -16.89 -7.13
N LYS A 14 -11.08 -16.34 -5.96
CA LYS A 14 -9.76 -16.43 -5.29
C LYS A 14 -8.61 -15.69 -5.98
N LEU A 15 -8.83 -14.99 -7.09
CA LEU A 15 -7.81 -14.11 -7.67
C LEU A 15 -7.70 -12.80 -6.89
N THR A 16 -6.47 -12.32 -6.75
CA THR A 16 -6.15 -10.99 -6.26
C THR A 16 -6.45 -9.91 -7.31
N ALA A 17 -6.55 -8.65 -6.88
CA ALA A 17 -6.77 -7.51 -7.78
C ALA A 17 -5.70 -7.40 -8.88
N HIS A 18 -4.45 -7.74 -8.55
CA HIS A 18 -3.35 -7.74 -9.52
C HIS A 18 -3.52 -8.83 -10.59
N GLU A 19 -3.82 -10.07 -10.17
CA GLU A 19 -4.05 -11.19 -11.10
C GLU A 19 -5.29 -10.94 -11.98
N ILE A 20 -6.33 -10.30 -11.44
CA ILE A 20 -7.49 -9.87 -12.21
C ILE A 20 -7.08 -8.85 -13.28
N TRP A 21 -6.27 -7.84 -12.93
CA TRP A 21 -5.74 -6.88 -13.91
C TRP A 21 -4.87 -7.55 -14.99
N GLU A 22 -4.00 -8.48 -14.58
CA GLU A 22 -3.11 -9.20 -15.48
C GLU A 22 -3.91 -10.05 -16.48
N ARG A 23 -4.96 -10.75 -16.03
CA ARG A 23 -5.79 -11.57 -16.93
C ARG A 23 -6.69 -10.74 -17.83
N LEU A 24 -7.21 -9.61 -17.34
CA LEU A 24 -8.21 -8.82 -18.06
C LEU A 24 -7.60 -7.78 -19.01
N TYR A 25 -6.42 -7.25 -18.69
CA TYR A 25 -5.89 -6.08 -19.39
C TYR A 25 -4.39 -6.13 -19.65
N ASN A 26 -3.59 -6.50 -18.65
CA ASN A 26 -2.13 -6.66 -18.73
C ASN A 26 -1.36 -5.46 -19.33
N LYS A 27 -1.87 -4.23 -19.17
CA LYS A 27 -1.17 -3.01 -19.59
C LYS A 27 -0.99 -2.07 -18.42
N GLU A 28 0.18 -1.43 -18.36
CA GLU A 28 0.55 -0.51 -17.27
C GLU A 28 -0.52 0.57 -17.04
N LEU A 29 -0.93 0.73 -15.78
CA LEU A 29 -1.93 1.74 -15.38
C LEU A 29 -1.27 3.10 -15.08
N ASN A 30 -0.36 3.52 -15.95
CA ASN A 30 0.50 4.70 -15.77
C ASN A 30 -0.04 5.98 -16.44
N CYS A 31 -1.22 5.92 -17.09
CA CYS A 31 -1.79 7.06 -17.80
C CYS A 31 -3.32 7.03 -17.81
N LYS A 32 -3.92 8.21 -18.05
CA LYS A 32 -5.38 8.40 -18.13
C LYS A 32 -6.07 7.37 -19.02
N LYS A 33 -5.51 7.11 -20.21
CA LYS A 33 -6.10 6.21 -21.21
C LYS A 33 -6.19 4.78 -20.66
N ASN A 34 -5.09 4.25 -20.16
CA ASN A 34 -5.02 2.88 -19.70
C ASN A 34 -5.90 2.63 -18.45
N ILE A 35 -5.96 3.61 -17.54
CA ILE A 35 -6.86 3.55 -16.38
C ILE A 35 -8.33 3.50 -16.82
N LEU A 36 -8.74 4.36 -17.76
CA LEU A 36 -10.14 4.37 -18.24
C LEU A 36 -10.51 3.08 -18.97
N GLU A 37 -9.61 2.56 -19.81
CA GLU A 37 -9.82 1.28 -20.48
C GLU A 37 -9.99 0.14 -19.46
N TYR A 38 -9.14 0.10 -18.43
CA TYR A 38 -9.26 -0.95 -17.41
C TYR A 38 -10.53 -0.80 -16.56
N ILE A 39 -10.90 0.43 -16.16
CA ILE A 39 -12.18 0.70 -15.47
C ILE A 39 -13.36 0.17 -16.29
N ASP A 40 -13.36 0.35 -17.60
CA ASP A 40 -14.42 -0.15 -18.47
C ASP A 40 -14.47 -1.69 -18.50
N ILE A 41 -13.31 -2.34 -18.57
CA ILE A 41 -13.20 -3.81 -18.56
C ILE A 41 -13.69 -4.40 -17.24
N THR A 42 -13.50 -3.72 -16.09
CA THR A 42 -13.98 -4.21 -14.79
C THR A 42 -15.50 -4.43 -14.71
N LYS A 43 -16.28 -3.94 -15.67
CA LYS A 43 -17.72 -4.25 -15.79
C LYS A 43 -17.99 -5.77 -15.82
N VAL A 44 -17.05 -6.58 -16.31
CA VAL A 44 -17.20 -8.04 -16.34
C VAL A 44 -17.28 -8.65 -14.95
N LEU A 45 -16.60 -8.06 -13.96
CA LEU A 45 -16.63 -8.51 -12.56
C LEU A 45 -18.02 -8.38 -11.95
N LYS A 46 -18.87 -7.49 -12.48
CA LYS A 46 -20.27 -7.33 -12.04
C LYS A 46 -21.18 -8.46 -12.51
N LYS A 47 -20.81 -9.16 -13.59
CA LYS A 47 -21.61 -10.21 -14.21
C LYS A 47 -21.32 -11.60 -13.63
N GLU A 48 -20.11 -11.82 -13.12
CA GLU A 48 -19.54 -13.15 -12.86
C GLU A 48 -19.61 -13.64 -11.40
N ASN A 49 -20.62 -13.24 -10.59
CA ASN A 49 -20.73 -13.66 -9.17
C ASN A 49 -19.44 -13.46 -8.34
N VAL A 50 -18.68 -12.39 -8.63
CA VAL A 50 -17.45 -12.06 -7.92
C VAL A 50 -17.78 -11.56 -6.50
N ASN A 51 -17.00 -11.98 -5.50
CA ASN A 51 -17.21 -11.56 -4.10
C ASN A 51 -17.03 -10.04 -3.94
N GLU A 52 -17.83 -9.39 -3.09
CA GLU A 52 -17.74 -7.96 -2.77
C GLU A 52 -16.32 -7.55 -2.34
N GLU A 53 -15.62 -8.44 -1.61
CA GLU A 53 -14.24 -8.21 -1.20
C GLU A 53 -13.28 -8.09 -2.39
N GLN A 54 -13.43 -8.92 -3.42
CA GLN A 54 -12.60 -8.86 -4.62
C GLN A 54 -12.91 -7.63 -5.48
N ILE A 55 -14.18 -7.21 -5.51
CA ILE A 55 -14.57 -5.96 -6.18
C ILE A 55 -13.95 -4.77 -5.44
N LYS A 56 -13.94 -4.80 -4.10
CA LYS A 56 -13.29 -3.79 -3.26
C LYS A 56 -11.78 -3.76 -3.48
N ASP A 57 -11.11 -4.90 -3.51
CA ASP A 57 -9.66 -4.95 -3.73
C ASP A 57 -9.30 -4.44 -5.12
N THR A 58 -10.10 -4.79 -6.13
CA THR A 58 -9.95 -4.26 -7.50
C THR A 58 -10.17 -2.75 -7.54
N TYR A 59 -11.18 -2.24 -6.82
CA TYR A 59 -11.42 -0.81 -6.68
C TYR A 59 -10.21 -0.09 -6.09
N ASN A 60 -9.68 -0.61 -4.98
CA ASN A 60 -8.54 -0.02 -4.28
C ASN A 60 -7.29 -0.03 -5.15
N TYR A 61 -7.02 -1.15 -5.84
CA TYR A 61 -5.90 -1.27 -6.78
C TYR A 61 -5.94 -0.19 -7.86
N ILE A 62 -7.10 0.02 -8.51
CA ILE A 62 -7.23 1.08 -9.53
C ILE A 62 -7.09 2.47 -8.90
N TYR A 63 -7.66 2.68 -7.71
CA TYR A 63 -7.59 3.97 -7.01
C TYR A 63 -6.14 4.34 -6.66
N GLU A 64 -5.32 3.38 -6.21
CA GLU A 64 -3.89 3.58 -5.94
C GLU A 64 -3.12 3.98 -7.20
N HIS A 65 -3.38 3.32 -8.33
CA HIS A 65 -2.78 3.72 -9.62
C HIS A 65 -3.22 5.12 -10.06
N ILE A 66 -4.47 5.53 -9.80
CA ILE A 66 -4.93 6.91 -10.03
C ILE A 66 -4.14 7.89 -9.16
N GLU A 67 -3.98 7.61 -7.86
CA GLU A 67 -3.20 8.47 -6.95
C GLU A 67 -1.73 8.56 -7.35
N GLY A 68 -1.16 7.47 -7.88
CA GLY A 68 0.20 7.45 -8.43
C GLY A 68 0.43 8.41 -9.60
N LEU A 69 -0.63 8.90 -10.26
CA LEU A 69 -0.54 9.90 -11.34
C LEU A 69 -0.50 11.35 -10.84
N LYS A 70 -0.53 11.59 -9.53
CA LYS A 70 -0.68 12.93 -8.97
C LYS A 70 0.38 13.93 -9.43
N ASP A 71 1.61 13.46 -9.64
CA ASP A 71 2.73 14.30 -10.06
C ASP A 71 2.81 14.47 -11.58
N SER A 72 2.21 13.56 -12.35
CA SER A 72 2.26 13.55 -13.83
C SER A 72 0.99 14.10 -14.49
N VAL A 73 -0.11 14.25 -13.74
CA VAL A 73 -1.42 14.59 -14.27
C VAL A 73 -2.11 15.67 -13.46
N LYS A 74 -2.81 16.60 -14.14
CA LYS A 74 -3.56 17.69 -13.53
C LYS A 74 -4.64 17.19 -12.54
N PRO A 75 -4.90 17.91 -11.43
CA PRO A 75 -5.91 17.54 -10.43
C PRO A 75 -7.30 17.24 -10.99
N ASN A 76 -7.77 18.03 -11.98
CA ASN A 76 -9.09 17.82 -12.60
C ASN A 76 -9.20 16.45 -13.30
N THR A 77 -8.09 15.96 -13.86
CA THR A 77 -8.07 14.64 -14.50
C THR A 77 -8.06 13.52 -13.45
N LEU A 78 -7.34 13.68 -12.35
CA LEU A 78 -7.39 12.72 -11.23
C LEU A 78 -8.82 12.59 -10.70
N MET A 79 -9.48 13.73 -10.48
CA MET A 79 -10.88 13.79 -10.06
C MET A 79 -11.80 13.10 -11.07
N TYR A 80 -11.58 13.35 -12.37
CA TYR A 80 -12.33 12.69 -13.44
C TYR A 80 -12.16 11.16 -13.40
N LEU A 81 -10.94 10.65 -13.23
CA LEU A 81 -10.65 9.21 -13.13
C LEU A 81 -11.33 8.60 -11.90
N LYS A 82 -11.22 9.24 -10.73
CA LYS A 82 -11.89 8.80 -9.50
C LYS A 82 -13.41 8.75 -9.66
N ASN A 83 -14.01 9.75 -10.28
CA ASN A 83 -15.45 9.77 -10.52
C ASN A 83 -15.89 8.65 -11.46
N ASN A 84 -15.10 8.34 -12.49
CA ASN A 84 -15.36 7.19 -13.37
C ASN A 84 -15.28 5.87 -12.58
N LEU A 85 -14.24 5.67 -11.78
CA LEU A 85 -14.11 4.49 -10.92
C LEU A 85 -15.28 4.36 -9.94
N LYS A 86 -15.65 5.45 -9.24
CA LYS A 86 -16.82 5.53 -8.34
C LYS A 86 -18.12 5.16 -9.05
N SER A 87 -18.32 5.66 -10.27
CA SER A 87 -19.52 5.36 -11.05
C SER A 87 -19.62 3.88 -11.43
N GLN A 88 -18.48 3.21 -11.63
CA GLN A 88 -18.45 1.81 -12.03
C GLN A 88 -18.54 0.87 -10.83
N LEU A 89 -17.61 0.98 -9.89
CA LEU A 89 -17.45 -0.01 -8.82
C LEU A 89 -17.85 0.51 -7.43
N GLY A 90 -18.06 1.82 -7.27
CA GLY A 90 -18.30 2.46 -5.97
C GLY A 90 -19.60 2.06 -5.26
N LYS A 91 -20.55 1.38 -5.93
CA LYS A 91 -21.74 0.80 -5.27
C LYS A 91 -21.37 -0.37 -4.37
N TYR A 92 -20.28 -1.08 -4.69
CA TYR A 92 -19.85 -2.31 -4.01
C TYR A 92 -18.78 -2.05 -2.94
N VAL A 93 -18.44 -0.77 -2.69
CA VAL A 93 -17.37 -0.39 -1.77
C VAL A 93 -17.92 0.62 -0.77
N LYS A 94 -17.71 0.35 0.53
CA LYS A 94 -18.14 1.23 1.63
C LYS A 94 -17.29 2.51 1.70
N GLU A 95 -15.97 2.39 1.52
CA GLU A 95 -15.02 3.51 1.50
C GLU A 95 -14.68 3.88 0.04
N LYS A 96 -15.16 5.04 -0.43
CA LYS A 96 -15.05 5.44 -1.84
C LYS A 96 -13.77 6.24 -2.13
N ASP A 97 -13.12 6.74 -1.10
CA ASP A 97 -11.82 7.39 -1.20
C ASP A 97 -10.84 6.61 -0.30
N PRO A 98 -10.48 5.37 -0.72
CA PRO A 98 -9.60 4.52 0.06
C PRO A 98 -8.28 5.26 0.25
N LYS A 99 -7.88 5.40 1.52
CA LYS A 99 -6.56 5.88 1.86
C LYS A 99 -5.55 4.82 1.40
N PRO A 100 -4.37 5.20 0.91
CA PRO A 100 -3.34 4.26 0.51
C PRO A 100 -3.16 3.21 1.61
N VAL A 101 -3.22 1.93 1.23
CA VAL A 101 -2.98 0.84 2.16
C VAL A 101 -1.50 0.88 2.50
N ASN A 102 -1.17 1.48 3.64
CA ASN A 102 0.19 1.43 4.14
C ASN A 102 0.38 0.07 4.81
N HIS A 103 1.12 -0.84 4.17
CA HIS A 103 1.42 -2.18 4.66
C HIS A 103 2.12 -2.17 6.03
N PHE A 104 2.70 -1.04 6.44
CA PHE A 104 3.21 -0.89 7.81
C PHE A 104 2.11 -1.09 8.86
N ILE A 105 0.85 -0.78 8.55
CA ILE A 105 -0.28 -1.02 9.47
C ILE A 105 -0.48 -2.51 9.75
N GLU A 106 -0.18 -3.40 8.80
CA GLU A 106 -0.25 -4.85 9.02
C GLU A 106 0.80 -5.28 10.05
N PHE A 107 2.03 -4.81 9.90
CA PHE A 107 3.10 -5.08 10.87
C PHE A 107 2.84 -4.41 12.22
N PHE A 108 2.26 -3.21 12.23
CA PHE A 108 1.86 -2.52 13.45
C PHE A 108 0.81 -3.33 14.20
N LYS A 109 -0.22 -3.87 13.52
CA LYS A 109 -1.20 -4.76 14.16
C LYS A 109 -0.58 -6.02 14.73
N ALA A 110 0.40 -6.60 14.05
CA ALA A 110 1.08 -7.82 14.49
C ALA A 110 2.03 -7.57 15.67
N ALA A 111 2.68 -6.40 15.72
CA ALA A 111 3.55 -6.00 16.82
C ALA A 111 2.79 -5.73 18.14
N TYR A 112 1.48 -5.48 18.07
CA TYR A 112 0.60 -5.21 19.21
C TYR A 112 -0.60 -6.17 19.24
N PRO A 113 -0.46 -7.37 19.84
CA PRO A 113 -1.55 -8.31 20.02
C PRO A 113 -2.70 -7.73 20.86
N GLU A 114 -3.90 -8.29 20.74
CA GLU A 114 -5.16 -7.70 21.22
C GLU A 114 -5.17 -7.29 22.69
N ASP A 115 -4.52 -8.09 23.53
CA ASP A 115 -4.36 -7.91 24.97
C ASP A 115 -3.43 -6.74 25.34
N THR A 116 -2.60 -6.26 24.41
CA THR A 116 -1.63 -5.18 24.64
C THR A 116 -2.05 -3.83 24.04
N ARG A 117 -3.19 -3.78 23.33
CA ARG A 117 -3.64 -2.59 22.59
C ARG A 117 -4.18 -1.51 23.54
N ARG A 118 -3.63 -0.31 23.46
CA ARG A 118 -4.08 0.88 24.18
C ARG A 118 -4.88 1.82 23.27
N LYS A 119 -5.51 2.88 23.82
CA LYS A 119 -6.37 3.80 23.04
C LYS A 119 -5.64 4.47 21.86
N ASP A 120 -4.35 4.78 22.03
CA ASP A 120 -3.44 5.31 21.01
C ASP A 120 -3.28 4.38 19.79
N PHE A 121 -3.43 3.06 19.97
CA PHE A 121 -3.44 2.09 18.87
C PHE A 121 -4.60 2.36 17.89
N THR A 122 -5.80 2.59 18.41
CA THR A 122 -6.99 2.86 17.57
C THR A 122 -6.83 4.14 16.75
N TRP A 123 -6.22 5.18 17.31
CA TRP A 123 -5.93 6.41 16.59
C TRP A 123 -5.00 6.19 15.39
N VAL A 124 -3.97 5.36 15.57
CA VAL A 124 -3.03 4.99 14.48
C VAL A 124 -3.74 4.20 13.38
N LEU A 125 -4.68 3.32 13.72
CA LEU A 125 -5.47 2.60 12.72
C LEU A 125 -6.39 3.53 11.91
N MET A 126 -6.93 4.58 12.53
CA MET A 126 -7.75 5.58 11.84
C MET A 126 -6.91 6.53 10.97
N ASN A 127 -5.70 6.84 11.44
CA ASN A 127 -4.76 7.73 10.79
C ASN A 127 -3.33 7.33 11.12
N ILE A 128 -2.62 6.67 10.20
CA ILE A 128 -1.21 6.29 10.38
C ILE A 128 -0.34 7.49 10.76
N ASN A 129 -0.75 8.71 10.39
CA ASN A 129 0.04 9.88 10.72
C ASN A 129 0.12 10.20 12.22
N SER A 130 -0.79 9.69 13.03
CA SER A 130 -0.76 9.83 14.50
C SER A 130 0.20 8.86 15.18
N ILE A 131 0.91 8.00 14.43
CA ILE A 131 1.85 7.04 15.00
C ILE A 131 3.02 7.75 15.71
N SER A 132 3.30 7.32 16.93
CA SER A 132 4.39 7.83 17.76
C SER A 132 5.74 7.22 17.37
N GLU A 133 6.84 7.84 17.81
CA GLU A 133 8.19 7.33 17.59
C GLU A 133 8.41 5.95 18.22
N GLU A 134 7.88 5.75 19.43
CA GLU A 134 7.91 4.48 20.14
C GLU A 134 7.14 3.40 19.38
N GLN A 135 5.97 3.73 18.83
CA GLN A 135 5.18 2.80 18.05
C GLN A 135 5.85 2.39 16.74
N ILE A 136 6.46 3.34 16.02
CA ILE A 136 7.29 3.03 14.85
C ILE A 136 8.44 2.10 15.26
N TRP A 137 9.17 2.45 16.33
CA TRP A 137 10.31 1.67 16.81
C TRP A 137 9.95 0.22 17.17
N THR A 138 8.90 0.02 17.97
CA THR A 138 8.42 -1.32 18.36
C THR A 138 8.06 -2.15 17.13
N THR A 139 7.39 -1.53 16.15
CA THR A 139 7.00 -2.21 14.91
C THR A 139 8.21 -2.59 14.07
N LEU A 140 9.19 -1.70 13.91
CA LEU A 140 10.44 -2.01 13.20
C LEU A 140 11.25 -3.11 13.90
N THR A 141 11.23 -3.13 15.23
CA THR A 141 11.87 -4.18 16.03
C THR A 141 11.22 -5.53 15.77
N TYR A 142 9.88 -5.57 15.74
CA TYR A 142 9.11 -6.75 15.37
C TYR A 142 9.47 -7.23 13.96
N ILE A 143 9.41 -6.36 12.95
CA ILE A 143 9.74 -6.71 11.55
C ILE A 143 11.17 -7.26 11.45
N ASN A 144 12.14 -6.58 12.07
CA ASN A 144 13.54 -7.03 12.06
C ASN A 144 13.68 -8.43 12.67
N ARG A 145 12.99 -8.73 13.76
CA ARG A 145 12.96 -10.05 14.39
C ARG A 145 12.36 -11.11 13.48
N GLU A 146 11.22 -10.84 12.85
CA GLU A 146 10.57 -11.81 11.94
C GLU A 146 11.42 -12.06 10.68
N CYS A 147 12.10 -11.03 10.17
CA CYS A 147 13.05 -11.19 9.07
C CYS A 147 14.29 -12.00 9.48
N LEU A 148 14.81 -11.83 10.71
CA LEU A 148 15.92 -12.62 11.24
C LEU A 148 15.55 -14.10 11.38
N ASN A 149 14.33 -14.37 11.85
CA ASN A 149 13.82 -15.73 12.03
C ASN A 149 13.40 -16.40 10.72
N LYS A 150 13.55 -15.72 9.56
CA LYS A 150 13.11 -16.16 8.22
C LYS A 150 11.60 -16.41 8.10
N ASN A 151 10.81 -15.86 9.02
CA ASN A 151 9.35 -15.94 8.99
C ASN A 151 8.72 -14.92 8.03
N LEU A 152 9.49 -13.90 7.62
CA LEU A 152 9.00 -12.77 6.83
C LEU A 152 9.96 -12.42 5.70
N ILE A 153 9.46 -12.48 4.46
CA ILE A 153 10.12 -11.98 3.26
C ILE A 153 9.34 -10.75 2.79
N LEU A 154 9.99 -9.58 2.83
CA LEU A 154 9.37 -8.31 2.45
C LEU A 154 9.33 -8.15 0.92
N ASN A 155 8.14 -7.89 0.38
CA ASN A 155 7.96 -7.52 -1.02
C ASN A 155 8.27 -6.03 -1.26
N THR A 156 8.35 -5.60 -2.53
CA THR A 156 8.72 -4.23 -2.89
C THR A 156 7.78 -3.16 -2.30
N SER A 157 6.47 -3.41 -2.25
CA SER A 157 5.49 -2.49 -1.68
C SER A 157 5.69 -2.33 -0.17
N GLN A 158 5.80 -3.45 0.55
CA GLN A 158 6.07 -3.46 1.99
C GLN A 158 7.38 -2.74 2.33
N LYS A 159 8.45 -2.95 1.54
CA LYS A 159 9.72 -2.24 1.74
C LYS A 159 9.55 -0.73 1.61
N LYS A 160 8.80 -0.27 0.61
CA LYS A 160 8.53 1.16 0.38
C LYS A 160 7.84 1.79 1.59
N ASP A 161 6.78 1.15 2.08
CA ASP A 161 6.00 1.65 3.22
C ASP A 161 6.80 1.66 4.53
N ILE A 162 7.64 0.63 4.74
CA ILE A 162 8.56 0.60 5.89
C ILE A 162 9.58 1.74 5.80
N VAL A 163 10.16 1.99 4.62
CA VAL A 163 11.11 3.08 4.42
C VAL A 163 10.45 4.44 4.69
N GLU A 164 9.22 4.67 4.23
CA GLU A 164 8.47 5.90 4.51
C GLU A 164 8.34 6.15 6.03
N MET A 165 8.05 5.10 6.80
CA MET A 165 7.97 5.22 8.26
C MET A 165 9.33 5.45 8.93
N ILE A 166 10.40 4.88 8.38
CA ILE A 166 11.78 5.14 8.85
C ILE A 166 12.16 6.60 8.56
N GLU A 167 11.87 7.12 7.38
CA GLU A 167 12.12 8.52 7.03
C GLU A 167 11.35 9.47 7.95
N LYS A 168 10.09 9.14 8.25
CA LYS A 168 9.28 9.87 9.22
C LYS A 168 9.85 9.83 10.64
N LEU A 169 10.45 8.72 11.06
CA LEU A 169 11.13 8.62 12.36
C LEU A 169 12.42 9.44 12.38
N VAL A 170 13.21 9.37 11.31
CA VAL A 170 14.49 10.08 11.18
C VAL A 170 14.29 11.59 11.10
N SER A 171 13.23 12.08 10.45
CA SER A 171 12.94 13.52 10.31
C SER A 171 12.67 14.23 11.64
N LYS A 172 12.27 13.50 12.69
CA LYS A 172 12.11 14.02 14.05
C LYS A 172 13.43 14.26 14.78
N ASN A 173 14.55 13.82 14.21
CA ASN A 173 15.91 14.03 14.68
C ASN A 173 16.19 13.52 16.12
N ASN A 174 15.41 12.54 16.60
CA ASN A 174 15.58 11.99 17.94
C ASN A 174 16.74 10.97 17.97
N ILE A 175 17.85 11.37 18.60
CA ILE A 175 19.11 10.62 18.65
C ILE A 175 18.90 9.18 19.17
N LYS A 176 18.03 8.99 20.17
CA LYS A 176 17.73 7.66 20.73
C LYS A 176 17.20 6.73 19.65
N TYR A 177 16.17 7.15 18.93
CA TYR A 177 15.54 6.31 17.90
C TYR A 177 16.42 6.15 16.66
N ILE A 178 17.24 7.15 16.32
CA ILE A 178 18.21 7.06 15.22
C ILE A 178 19.28 6.02 15.51
N ASN A 179 19.82 6.00 16.73
CA ASN A 179 20.79 4.99 17.13
C ASN A 179 20.16 3.60 17.19
N ASN A 180 18.93 3.50 17.70
CA ASN A 180 18.16 2.26 17.69
C ASN A 180 17.93 1.75 16.26
N LEU A 181 17.55 2.61 15.30
CA LEU A 181 17.40 2.23 13.90
C LEU A 181 18.69 1.69 13.28
N LYS A 182 19.82 2.36 13.54
CA LYS A 182 21.15 1.90 13.07
C LYS A 182 21.52 0.52 13.61
N SER A 183 20.97 0.14 14.76
CA SER A 183 21.19 -1.19 15.35
C SER A 183 20.43 -2.32 14.63
N LEU A 184 19.36 -2.01 13.89
CA LEU A 184 18.56 -2.99 13.13
C LEU A 184 19.22 -3.37 11.79
N LYS A 185 20.43 -3.94 11.86
CA LYS A 185 21.25 -4.23 10.67
C LYS A 185 20.54 -5.11 9.65
N GLN A 186 19.81 -6.14 10.09
CA GLN A 186 19.08 -7.03 9.17
C GLN A 186 18.04 -6.26 8.35
N LEU A 187 17.19 -5.49 9.03
CA LEU A 187 16.17 -4.69 8.36
C LEU A 187 16.78 -3.64 7.43
N THR A 188 17.77 -2.87 7.88
CA THR A 188 18.42 -1.84 7.03
C THR A 188 19.09 -2.44 5.78
N ASN A 189 19.63 -3.67 5.88
CA ASN A 189 20.19 -4.37 4.74
C ASN A 189 19.10 -4.87 3.77
N ILE A 190 18.00 -5.44 4.27
CA ILE A 190 16.88 -5.90 3.42
C ILE A 190 16.23 -4.75 2.65
N LEU A 191 16.13 -3.59 3.30
CA LEU A 191 15.59 -2.35 2.73
C LEU A 191 16.61 -1.62 1.84
N ASN A 192 17.87 -2.05 1.84
CA ASN A 192 18.97 -1.43 1.10
C ASN A 192 19.14 0.08 1.42
N ILE A 193 19.10 0.41 2.72
CA ILE A 193 19.24 1.79 3.21
C ILE A 193 20.38 1.93 4.22
N SER A 194 20.79 3.17 4.44
CA SER A 194 21.71 3.60 5.49
C SER A 194 21.25 4.94 6.07
N ILE A 195 21.54 5.18 7.35
CA ILE A 195 21.18 6.46 8.00
C ILE A 195 22.47 7.26 8.19
N VAL A 196 22.55 8.40 7.50
CA VAL A 196 23.73 9.26 7.46
C VAL A 196 23.45 10.60 8.12
N GLY A 197 24.47 11.18 8.76
CA GLY A 197 24.41 12.56 9.24
C GLY A 197 24.69 13.53 8.11
N VAL A 198 23.87 14.57 7.98
CA VAL A 198 24.02 15.68 7.03
C VAL A 198 23.91 16.97 7.83
N GLY A 199 25.06 17.51 8.24
CA GLY A 199 25.12 18.61 9.21
C GLY A 199 24.60 18.17 10.58
N GLU A 200 23.66 18.92 11.14
CA GLU A 200 23.00 18.65 12.43
C GLU A 200 21.80 17.69 12.32
N LEU A 201 21.45 17.27 11.11
CA LEU A 201 20.28 16.43 10.83
C LEU A 201 20.70 15.04 10.33
N PHE A 202 19.83 14.05 10.52
CA PHE A 202 20.00 12.73 9.91
C PHE A 202 19.08 12.54 8.71
N LYS A 203 19.53 11.76 7.73
CA LYS A 203 18.75 11.39 6.54
C LYS A 203 18.92 9.91 6.20
N VAL A 204 17.90 9.35 5.55
CA VAL A 204 17.97 8.02 4.94
C VAL A 204 18.64 8.14 3.58
N LYS A 205 19.60 7.25 3.30
CA LYS A 205 20.31 7.14 2.04
C LYS A 205 20.14 5.72 1.50
N HIS A 206 19.59 5.58 0.31
CA HIS A 206 19.53 4.33 -0.42
C HIS A 206 20.93 3.92 -0.90
N LYS A 207 21.26 2.64 -0.76
CA LYS A 207 22.56 2.07 -1.14
C LYS A 207 22.57 1.64 -2.60
#